data_AF-A0A8X8VXT9-F1
#
_entry.id   AF-A0A8X8VXT9-F1
#
_cell.length_a   1.000
_cell.length_b   1.000
_cell.length_c   1.000
_cell.angle_alpha   90.00
_cell.angle_beta   90.00
_cell.angle_gamma   90.00
#
_symmetry.space_group_name_H-M   'P 1'
#
loop_
_entity.id
_entity.type
_entity.pdbx_description
1 polymer ?
#
loop_
_entity_poly.entity_id
_entity_poly.type
_entity_poly.pdbx_seq_one_letter_code
_entity_poly.pdbx_strand_id
1 'polypeptide(L)'
;MSEQFDCNGNLLYKISTKLAASSYGENELMSLIQSLYIRQPPLSPEDEPEWFEYKIKETNMFTVDKYQQIGFFPKEKAFALRYQTAGMLETALRKGVLGEDDIGEEFPRNLKLPSRRPSLVCENCLCSLEQDARVRAFHIMDPKGVLDMLLVFLEERGSGVIPHPSFDDSKDLDRITPHLGTWKGRSVTKRSGVYGATIAEADTVAILEMNENGQLVQDIRCTSDGSDVTTSVHWTGSISNNLVTFNGGFQFTLLPGGMYMGCPSDVAKSVQESKSFHLELCWLESPGKRQRLVRTYDVEGLAVSSTYYLETRQ
;
A
#
# COMPACT_ATOMS: atom_id res chain seq x y z
N MET A 1 0.37 -14.29 -1.70
CA MET A 1 -1.05 -14.22 -1.26
C MET A 1 -1.55 -12.83 -1.57
N SER A 2 -2.80 -12.70 -2.02
CA SER A 2 -3.49 -11.42 -2.22
C SER A 2 -4.69 -11.35 -1.27
N GLU A 3 -4.85 -10.24 -0.58
CA GLU A 3 -5.93 -10.02 0.38
C GLU A 3 -6.63 -8.70 0.09
N GLN A 4 -7.97 -8.73 -0.02
CA GLN A 4 -8.80 -7.57 -0.25
C GLN A 4 -9.47 -7.15 1.05
N PHE A 5 -9.38 -5.86 1.37
CA PHE A 5 -10.04 -5.25 2.52
C PHE A 5 -11.00 -4.16 2.11
N ASP A 6 -12.07 -3.99 2.89
CA ASP A 6 -12.90 -2.79 2.81
C ASP A 6 -12.20 -1.57 3.47
N CYS A 7 -12.85 -0.41 3.45
CA CYS A 7 -12.33 0.82 4.07
C CYS A 7 -12.21 0.75 5.61
N ASN A 8 -12.86 -0.21 6.25
CA ASN A 8 -12.81 -0.46 7.70
C ASN A 8 -11.85 -1.61 8.05
N GLY A 9 -11.03 -2.07 7.12
CA GLY A 9 -10.02 -3.10 7.36
C GLY A 9 -10.61 -4.50 7.56
N ASN A 10 -11.86 -4.74 7.16
CA ASN A 10 -12.45 -6.07 7.17
C ASN A 10 -11.95 -6.83 5.94
N LEU A 11 -11.44 -8.05 6.16
CA LEU A 11 -11.03 -8.94 5.07
C LEU A 11 -12.27 -9.42 4.31
N LEU A 12 -12.30 -9.18 3.00
CA LEU A 12 -13.37 -9.61 2.10
C LEU A 12 -13.00 -10.93 1.41
N TYR A 13 -11.80 -11.00 0.83
CA TYR A 13 -11.32 -12.21 0.15
C TYR A 13 -9.83 -12.39 0.32
N LYS A 14 -9.43 -13.66 0.31
CA LYS A 14 -8.06 -14.13 0.35
C LYS A 14 -7.80 -15.06 -0.82
N ILE A 15 -6.88 -14.66 -1.70
CA ILE A 15 -6.65 -15.31 -2.99
C ILE A 15 -5.18 -15.73 -3.08
N SER A 16 -4.95 -17.01 -3.35
CA SER A 16 -3.61 -17.54 -3.55
C SER A 16 -3.06 -17.06 -4.89
N THR A 17 -1.87 -16.45 -4.86
CA THR A 17 -1.21 -15.87 -6.02
C THR A 17 0.26 -16.27 -6.07
N LYS A 18 0.79 -16.40 -7.29
CA LYS A 18 2.23 -16.51 -7.56
C LYS A 18 2.61 -15.43 -8.55
N LEU A 19 3.79 -14.83 -8.40
CA LEU A 19 4.27 -13.80 -9.30
C LEU A 19 5.61 -14.24 -9.88
N ALA A 20 5.66 -14.45 -11.18
CA ALA A 20 6.90 -14.64 -11.91
C ALA A 20 7.35 -13.28 -12.45
N ALA A 21 8.60 -12.91 -12.19
CA ALA A 21 9.20 -11.67 -12.67
C ALA A 21 10.55 -12.00 -13.32
N SER A 22 10.77 -11.47 -14.53
CA SER A 22 12.00 -11.65 -15.29
C SER A 22 12.39 -10.34 -15.96
N SER A 23 13.66 -10.22 -16.35
CA SER A 23 14.15 -9.07 -17.11
C SER A 23 14.47 -9.47 -18.54
N TYR A 24 14.31 -8.52 -19.46
CA TYR A 24 14.67 -8.66 -20.86
C TYR A 24 15.37 -7.38 -21.34
N GLY A 25 16.28 -7.51 -22.31
CA GLY A 25 17.08 -6.38 -22.80
C GLY A 25 18.17 -5.95 -21.83
N GLU A 26 18.91 -4.91 -22.22
CA GLU A 26 20.05 -4.38 -21.46
C GLU A 26 20.04 -2.85 -21.48
N ASN A 27 20.69 -2.23 -20.47
CA ASN A 27 20.88 -0.78 -20.37
C ASN A 27 19.55 -0.01 -20.46
N GLU A 28 19.43 0.95 -21.37
CA GLU A 28 18.23 1.79 -21.55
C GLU A 28 17.03 1.02 -22.11
N LEU A 29 17.26 -0.17 -22.69
CA LEU A 29 16.23 -1.06 -23.21
C LEU A 29 15.84 -2.15 -22.21
N MET A 30 16.37 -2.10 -20.98
CA MET A 30 16.00 -3.05 -19.94
C MET A 30 14.52 -2.92 -19.62
N SER A 31 13.82 -4.05 -19.62
CA SER A 31 12.44 -4.15 -19.23
C SER A 31 12.19 -5.26 -18.23
N LEU A 32 11.15 -5.07 -17.43
CA LEU A 32 10.64 -6.00 -16.44
C LEU A 32 9.34 -6.59 -16.96
N ILE A 33 9.34 -7.90 -17.16
CA ILE A 33 8.20 -8.70 -17.60
C ILE A 33 7.71 -9.53 -16.43
N GLN A 34 6.40 -9.44 -16.16
CA GLN A 34 5.80 -10.09 -15.00
C GLN A 34 4.50 -10.81 -15.36
N SER A 35 4.34 -12.03 -14.87
CA SER A 35 3.11 -12.82 -14.96
C SER A 35 2.59 -13.11 -13.56
N LEU A 36 1.35 -12.70 -13.29
CA LEU A 36 0.62 -13.00 -12.07
C LEU A 36 -0.24 -14.24 -12.30
N TYR A 37 0.04 -15.31 -11.57
CA TYR A 37 -0.78 -16.51 -11.55
C TYR A 37 -1.76 -16.44 -10.39
N ILE A 38 -3.04 -16.59 -10.68
CA ILE A 38 -4.15 -16.51 -9.73
C ILE A 38 -4.75 -17.90 -9.59
N ARG A 39 -4.77 -18.44 -8.37
CA ARG A 39 -5.40 -19.73 -8.12
C ARG A 39 -6.91 -19.58 -8.22
N GLN A 40 -7.54 -20.42 -9.04
CA GLN A 40 -9.00 -20.46 -9.18
C GLN A 40 -9.62 -21.29 -8.05
N PRO A 41 -10.87 -20.99 -7.64
CA PRO A 41 -11.62 -21.87 -6.77
C PRO A 41 -11.83 -23.23 -7.47
N PRO A 42 -11.66 -24.36 -6.77
CA PRO A 42 -11.89 -25.67 -7.36
C PRO A 42 -13.39 -25.92 -7.59
N LEU A 43 -13.75 -26.65 -8.65
CA LEU A 43 -15.14 -27.04 -8.92
C LEU A 43 -15.56 -28.22 -8.03
N SER A 44 -14.61 -29.12 -7.74
CA SER A 44 -14.75 -30.25 -6.83
C SER A 44 -13.59 -30.31 -5.83
N PRO A 45 -13.80 -30.85 -4.61
CA PRO A 45 -12.73 -30.98 -3.61
C PRO A 45 -11.54 -31.85 -4.06
N GLU A 46 -11.72 -32.66 -5.10
CA GLU A 46 -10.71 -33.59 -5.63
C GLU A 46 -9.90 -32.98 -6.78
N ASP A 47 -10.28 -31.81 -7.28
CA ASP A 47 -9.65 -31.19 -8.45
C ASP A 47 -8.25 -30.67 -8.12
N GLU A 48 -7.33 -30.83 -9.08
CA GLU A 48 -6.04 -30.17 -9.01
C GLU A 48 -6.21 -28.64 -9.08
N PRO A 49 -5.38 -27.87 -8.35
CA PRO A 49 -5.51 -26.42 -8.31
C PRO A 49 -5.17 -25.81 -9.67
N GLU A 50 -6.18 -25.26 -10.34
CA GLU A 50 -6.00 -24.50 -11.59
C GLU A 50 -5.47 -23.08 -11.31
N TRP A 51 -4.63 -22.58 -12.22
CA TRP A 51 -4.03 -21.26 -12.15
C TRP A 51 -4.29 -20.47 -13.43
N PHE A 52 -4.94 -19.31 -13.29
CA PHE A 52 -5.10 -18.35 -14.37
C PHE A 52 -3.87 -17.45 -14.48
N GLU A 53 -3.28 -17.32 -15.67
CA GLU A 53 -2.16 -16.39 -15.93
C GLU A 53 -2.67 -15.01 -16.38
N TYR A 54 -2.32 -13.98 -15.62
CA TYR A 54 -2.46 -12.58 -16.02
C TYR A 54 -1.10 -11.98 -16.37
N LYS A 55 -0.92 -11.55 -17.62
CA LYS A 55 0.28 -10.85 -18.06
C LYS A 55 0.22 -9.38 -17.66
N ILE A 56 1.05 -8.99 -16.69
CA ILE A 56 1.14 -7.60 -16.24
C ILE A 56 1.78 -6.78 -17.36
N LYS A 57 1.31 -5.53 -17.53
CA LYS A 57 1.91 -4.59 -18.48
C LYS A 57 3.41 -4.47 -18.24
N GLU A 58 4.18 -4.59 -19.31
CA GLU A 58 5.63 -4.47 -19.28
C GLU A 58 6.06 -3.15 -18.65
N THR A 59 7.06 -3.22 -17.78
CA THR A 59 7.64 -2.05 -17.13
C THR A 59 9.02 -1.78 -17.71
N ASN A 60 9.22 -0.60 -18.32
CA ASN A 60 10.49 -0.18 -18.92
C ASN A 60 10.77 1.29 -18.60
N MET A 61 11.91 1.81 -19.06
CA MET A 61 12.35 3.20 -18.80
C MET A 61 11.28 4.26 -19.11
N PHE A 62 10.49 4.04 -20.16
CA PHE A 62 9.41 4.95 -20.54
C PHE A 62 8.21 4.85 -19.59
N THR A 63 7.75 3.63 -19.27
CA THR A 63 6.57 3.46 -18.42
C THR A 63 6.82 3.91 -16.99
N VAL A 64 8.01 3.64 -16.43
CA VAL A 64 8.35 4.00 -15.05
C VAL A 64 8.32 5.51 -14.83
N ASP A 65 8.75 6.27 -15.84
CA ASP A 65 8.79 7.73 -15.79
C ASP A 65 7.43 8.35 -16.17
N LYS A 66 6.89 7.99 -17.34
CA LYS A 66 5.72 8.66 -17.91
C LYS A 66 4.38 8.18 -17.37
N TYR A 67 4.26 6.91 -16.99
CA TYR A 67 2.97 6.34 -16.59
C TYR A 67 2.90 6.05 -15.10
N GLN A 68 3.96 5.50 -14.51
CA GLN A 68 3.95 5.04 -13.13
C GLN A 68 4.50 6.08 -12.15
N GLN A 69 5.21 7.12 -12.63
CA GLN A 69 5.87 8.15 -11.83
C GLN A 69 6.72 7.57 -10.68
N ILE A 70 7.50 6.51 -10.92
CA ILE A 70 8.10 5.68 -9.87
C ILE A 70 8.76 6.50 -8.74
N GLY A 71 8.52 6.13 -7.49
CA GLY A 71 9.34 6.54 -6.34
C GLY A 71 10.19 5.36 -5.92
N PHE A 72 11.49 5.34 -6.23
CA PHE A 72 12.34 4.18 -6.02
C PHE A 72 13.44 4.43 -4.98
N PHE A 73 13.59 3.49 -4.05
CA PHE A 73 14.57 3.53 -2.96
C PHE A 73 15.50 2.32 -3.06
N PRO A 74 16.64 2.42 -3.77
CA PRO A 74 17.50 1.28 -4.03
C PRO A 74 18.11 0.68 -2.75
N LYS A 75 18.52 1.53 -1.80
CA LYS A 75 19.20 1.10 -0.57
C LYS A 75 18.20 0.53 0.42
N GLU A 76 17.05 1.17 0.54
CA GLU A 76 15.97 0.85 1.48
C GLU A 76 15.05 -0.26 0.95
N LYS A 77 15.21 -0.65 -0.33
CA LYS A 77 14.43 -1.69 -1.02
C LYS A 77 12.91 -1.42 -0.94
N ALA A 78 12.51 -0.18 -1.18
CA ALA A 78 11.11 0.24 -1.22
C ALA A 78 10.78 0.92 -2.55
N PHE A 79 9.51 0.86 -2.96
CA PHE A 79 9.07 1.61 -4.14
C PHE A 79 7.58 1.97 -4.11
N ALA A 80 7.21 3.00 -4.86
CA ALA A 80 5.83 3.39 -5.10
C ALA A 80 5.55 3.56 -6.60
N LEU A 81 4.40 3.09 -7.06
CA LEU A 81 3.96 3.16 -8.46
C LEU A 81 2.51 3.65 -8.56
N ARG A 82 2.24 4.39 -9.64
CA ARG A 82 0.88 4.67 -10.11
C ARG A 82 0.43 3.63 -11.12
N TYR A 83 -0.83 3.22 -11.04
CA TYR A 83 -1.52 2.47 -12.08
C TYR A 83 -2.59 3.35 -12.73
N GLN A 84 -2.73 3.22 -14.05
CA GLN A 84 -3.76 3.94 -14.81
C GLN A 84 -5.16 3.37 -14.56
N THR A 85 -5.25 2.07 -14.27
CA THR A 85 -6.51 1.35 -14.02
C THR A 85 -6.27 0.28 -12.95
N ALA A 86 -7.35 -0.20 -12.33
CA ALA A 86 -7.32 -1.32 -11.39
C ALA A 86 -7.54 -2.70 -12.07
N GLY A 87 -7.40 -2.79 -13.40
CA GLY A 87 -7.83 -3.98 -14.16
C GLY A 87 -7.09 -5.28 -13.81
N MET A 88 -5.82 -5.20 -13.42
CA MET A 88 -5.07 -6.36 -12.92
C MET A 88 -5.68 -6.88 -11.60
N LEU A 89 -6.05 -5.95 -10.71
CA LEU A 89 -6.66 -6.27 -9.42
C LEU A 89 -8.09 -6.80 -9.60
N GLU A 90 -8.87 -6.21 -10.52
CA GLU A 90 -10.18 -6.71 -10.91
C GLU A 90 -10.10 -8.16 -11.42
N THR A 91 -9.13 -8.45 -12.30
CA THR A 91 -8.93 -9.79 -12.85
C THR A 91 -8.54 -10.79 -11.77
N ALA A 92 -7.67 -10.38 -10.84
CA ALA A 92 -7.28 -11.20 -9.69
C ALA A 92 -8.49 -11.57 -8.82
N LEU A 93 -9.39 -10.62 -8.56
CA LEU A 93 -10.63 -10.87 -7.80
C LEU A 93 -11.60 -11.78 -8.55
N ARG A 94 -11.87 -11.49 -9.83
CA ARG A 94 -12.78 -12.31 -10.64
C ARG A 94 -12.30 -13.75 -10.74
N LYS A 95 -11.04 -13.96 -11.13
CA LYS A 95 -10.49 -15.31 -11.30
C LYS A 95 -10.24 -16.03 -9.99
N GLY A 96 -9.87 -15.31 -8.93
CA GLY A 96 -9.63 -15.90 -7.62
C GLY A 96 -10.88 -16.23 -6.81
N VAL A 97 -12.01 -15.56 -7.09
CA VAL A 97 -13.27 -15.76 -6.33
C VAL A 97 -14.34 -16.48 -7.16
N LEU A 98 -14.51 -16.12 -8.44
CA LEU A 98 -15.54 -16.71 -9.30
C LEU A 98 -14.98 -17.84 -10.18
N GLY A 99 -13.71 -17.76 -10.58
CA GLY A 99 -13.09 -18.79 -11.40
C GLY A 99 -13.76 -18.97 -12.76
N GLU A 100 -14.21 -20.19 -13.05
CA GLU A 100 -14.94 -20.53 -14.28
C GLU A 100 -16.40 -20.06 -14.27
N ASP A 101 -16.98 -19.84 -13.09
CA ASP A 101 -18.37 -19.35 -12.94
C ASP A 101 -18.51 -17.86 -13.29
N ASP A 102 -17.41 -17.17 -13.64
CA ASP A 102 -17.45 -15.78 -14.09
C ASP A 102 -18.10 -15.66 -15.47
N ILE A 103 -19.40 -15.42 -15.47
CA ILE A 103 -20.20 -15.14 -16.67
C ILE A 103 -19.96 -13.74 -17.27
N GLY A 104 -19.00 -12.98 -16.75
CA GLY A 104 -18.63 -11.66 -17.29
C GLY A 104 -19.63 -10.55 -16.93
N GLU A 105 -20.47 -10.76 -15.92
CA GLU A 105 -21.35 -9.72 -15.39
C GLU A 105 -20.54 -8.52 -14.91
N GLU A 106 -21.07 -7.32 -15.16
CA GLU A 106 -20.41 -6.08 -14.73
C GLU A 106 -20.31 -5.97 -13.20
N PHE A 107 -21.38 -6.39 -12.50
CA PHE A 107 -21.48 -6.37 -11.05
C PHE A 107 -21.95 -7.73 -10.53
N PRO A 108 -21.05 -8.72 -10.45
CA PRO A 108 -21.40 -10.04 -9.91
C PRO A 108 -21.91 -9.91 -8.48
N ARG A 109 -22.93 -10.71 -8.13
CA ARG A 109 -23.48 -10.71 -6.76
C ARG A 109 -22.41 -11.17 -5.77
N ASN A 110 -22.34 -10.49 -4.63
CA ASN A 110 -21.45 -10.83 -3.52
C ASN A 110 -19.95 -10.82 -3.90
N LEU A 111 -19.53 -9.97 -4.84
CA LEU A 111 -18.12 -9.69 -5.11
C LEU A 111 -17.91 -8.18 -5.26
N LYS A 112 -17.05 -7.62 -4.42
CA LYS A 112 -16.69 -6.19 -4.48
C LYS A 112 -15.56 -5.99 -5.49
N LEU A 113 -15.89 -5.49 -6.68
CA LEU A 113 -14.91 -5.14 -7.72
C LEU A 113 -14.51 -3.65 -7.65
N PRO A 114 -13.28 -3.29 -8.05
CA PRO A 114 -12.88 -1.90 -8.15
C PRO A 114 -13.66 -1.19 -9.26
N SER A 115 -13.86 0.11 -9.09
CA SER A 115 -14.45 0.95 -10.11
C SER A 115 -13.71 0.86 -11.45
N ARG A 116 -14.43 0.84 -12.58
CA ARG A 116 -13.84 0.78 -13.95
C ARG A 116 -12.90 1.94 -14.25
N ARG A 117 -13.17 3.11 -13.69
CA ARG A 117 -12.40 4.36 -13.88
C ARG A 117 -12.09 4.96 -12.50
N PRO A 118 -11.20 4.33 -11.72
CA PRO A 118 -10.83 4.86 -10.42
C PRO A 118 -10.12 6.20 -10.61
N SER A 119 -10.31 7.14 -9.67
CA SER A 119 -9.59 8.42 -9.74
C SER A 119 -8.09 8.25 -9.47
N LEU A 120 -7.74 7.28 -8.62
CA LEU A 120 -6.36 6.99 -8.23
C LEU A 120 -6.19 5.50 -7.90
N VAL A 121 -5.10 4.92 -8.42
CA VAL A 121 -4.61 3.59 -8.04
C VAL A 121 -3.12 3.70 -7.75
N CYS A 122 -2.76 3.49 -6.49
CA CYS A 122 -1.39 3.66 -6.00
C CYS A 122 -0.92 2.39 -5.31
N GLU A 123 0.22 1.87 -5.76
CA GLU A 123 0.97 0.80 -5.12
C GLU A 123 2.09 1.40 -4.27
N ASN A 124 2.20 0.96 -3.03
CA ASN A 124 3.37 1.14 -2.16
C ASN A 124 3.93 -0.24 -1.83
N CYS A 125 5.25 -0.42 -1.96
CA CYS A 125 5.94 -1.67 -1.70
C CYS A 125 7.04 -1.47 -0.67
N LEU A 126 7.03 -2.33 0.36
CA LEU A 126 8.06 -2.44 1.39
C LEU A 126 8.62 -3.86 1.36
N CYS A 127 9.94 -4.01 1.23
CA CYS A 127 10.60 -5.30 1.43
C CYS A 127 10.91 -5.51 2.90
N SER A 128 10.80 -6.74 3.40
CA SER A 128 11.23 -7.06 4.76
C SER A 128 12.73 -6.83 4.92
N LEU A 129 13.11 -6.42 6.12
CA LEU A 129 14.49 -6.26 6.55
C LEU A 129 15.12 -7.58 7.00
N GLU A 130 14.30 -8.58 7.33
CA GLU A 130 14.74 -9.86 7.91
C GLU A 130 14.56 -11.05 6.96
N GLN A 131 13.55 -11.00 6.08
CA GLN A 131 13.20 -12.09 5.18
C GLN A 131 13.25 -11.63 3.72
N ASP A 132 13.37 -12.58 2.79
CA ASP A 132 13.25 -12.31 1.35
C ASP A 132 11.76 -12.24 0.94
N ALA A 133 11.05 -11.35 1.62
CA ALA A 133 9.62 -11.13 1.51
C ALA A 133 9.31 -9.65 1.31
N ARG A 134 8.11 -9.36 0.81
CA ARG A 134 7.63 -8.00 0.61
C ARG A 134 6.12 -7.89 0.74
N VAL A 135 5.69 -6.68 1.10
CA VAL A 135 4.30 -6.24 1.09
C VAL A 135 4.12 -5.26 -0.07
N ARG A 136 3.16 -5.52 -0.96
CA ARG A 136 2.72 -4.57 -1.99
C ARG A 136 1.27 -4.18 -1.70
N ALA A 137 1.05 -2.95 -1.28
CA ALA A 137 -0.26 -2.46 -0.84
C ALA A 137 -0.83 -1.45 -1.83
N PHE A 138 -2.11 -1.59 -2.15
CA PHE A 138 -2.83 -0.81 -3.15
C PHE A 138 -3.93 0.02 -2.50
N HIS A 139 -3.85 1.34 -2.70
CA HIS A 139 -4.99 2.23 -2.48
C HIS A 139 -5.77 2.35 -3.79
N ILE A 140 -7.09 2.12 -3.73
CA ILE A 140 -7.99 2.30 -4.87
C ILE A 140 -9.07 3.29 -4.47
N MET A 141 -9.05 4.45 -5.11
CA MET A 141 -10.08 5.48 -4.93
C MET A 141 -11.14 5.36 -6.01
N ASP A 142 -12.40 5.51 -5.62
CA ASP A 142 -13.52 5.57 -6.55
C ASP A 142 -13.41 6.80 -7.48
N PRO A 143 -14.27 6.94 -8.51
CA PRO A 143 -14.21 8.09 -9.42
C PRO A 143 -14.43 9.45 -8.73
N LYS A 144 -14.96 9.48 -7.51
CA LYS A 144 -15.20 10.69 -6.71
C LYS A 144 -14.05 11.00 -5.76
N GLY A 145 -13.02 10.16 -5.69
CA GLY A 145 -11.85 10.38 -4.83
C GLY A 145 -12.02 9.85 -3.40
N VAL A 146 -13.03 9.01 -3.14
CA VAL A 146 -13.22 8.33 -1.85
C VAL A 146 -12.61 6.94 -1.91
N LEU A 147 -12.03 6.47 -0.81
CA LEU A 147 -11.47 5.12 -0.72
C LEU A 147 -12.53 4.06 -1.02
N ASP A 148 -12.31 3.26 -2.08
CA ASP A 148 -13.22 2.19 -2.51
C ASP A 148 -12.84 0.86 -1.83
N MET A 149 -11.54 0.53 -1.84
CA MET A 149 -10.99 -0.67 -1.21
C MET A 149 -9.46 -0.58 -1.05
N LEU A 150 -8.94 -1.48 -0.22
CA LEU A 150 -7.51 -1.71 -0.04
C LEU A 150 -7.19 -3.14 -0.49
N LEU A 151 -6.03 -3.33 -1.10
CA LEU A 151 -5.57 -4.66 -1.49
C LEU A 151 -4.10 -4.84 -1.16
N VAL A 152 -3.76 -5.94 -0.51
CA VAL A 152 -2.40 -6.22 -0.05
C VAL A 152 -1.92 -7.54 -0.66
N PHE A 153 -0.77 -7.51 -1.31
CA PHE A 153 -0.02 -8.71 -1.65
C PHE A 153 1.08 -8.92 -0.62
N LEU A 154 1.10 -10.10 0.00
CA LEU A 154 2.21 -10.58 0.81
C LEU A 154 2.91 -11.71 0.04
N GLU A 155 4.18 -11.48 -0.29
CA GLU A 155 4.95 -12.29 -1.22
C GLU A 155 6.31 -12.65 -0.62
N GLU A 156 6.71 -13.91 -0.73
CA GLU A 156 8.03 -14.42 -0.36
C GLU A 156 8.69 -15.05 -1.59
N ARG A 157 9.99 -14.79 -1.79
CA ARG A 157 10.73 -15.30 -2.94
C ARG A 157 11.42 -16.63 -2.60
N GLY A 158 11.30 -17.62 -3.50
CA GLY A 158 12.14 -18.82 -3.47
C GLY A 158 11.61 -20.04 -2.69
N SER A 159 10.42 -19.97 -2.10
CA SER A 159 9.85 -21.11 -1.38
C SER A 159 8.90 -21.96 -2.26
N GLY A 160 9.24 -23.24 -2.45
CA GLY A 160 8.51 -24.20 -3.29
C GLY A 160 7.25 -24.80 -2.65
N VAL A 161 7.08 -24.66 -1.34
CA VAL A 161 5.87 -25.02 -0.58
C VAL A 161 5.77 -24.03 0.59
N ILE A 162 4.88 -23.04 0.49
CA ILE A 162 4.74 -21.99 1.51
C ILE A 162 3.48 -22.28 2.32
N PRO A 163 3.53 -22.47 3.65
CA PRO A 163 2.38 -22.12 4.47
C PRO A 163 2.16 -20.63 4.24
N HIS A 164 1.10 -20.29 3.49
CA HIS A 164 0.83 -18.92 3.10
C HIS A 164 1.06 -18.00 4.29
N PRO A 165 1.90 -16.96 4.17
CA PRO A 165 2.05 -16.01 5.25
C PRO A 165 0.66 -15.37 5.41
N SER A 166 -0.07 -15.87 6.40
CA SER A 166 -1.39 -15.38 6.76
C SER A 166 -1.15 -14.41 7.88
N PHE A 167 -1.68 -13.21 7.74
CA PHE A 167 -1.96 -12.45 8.93
C PHE A 167 -2.94 -13.29 9.75
N ASP A 168 -2.50 -13.75 10.92
CA ASP A 168 -3.30 -14.58 11.79
C ASP A 168 -4.39 -13.68 12.40
N ASP A 169 -5.55 -13.62 11.75
CA ASP A 169 -6.71 -12.82 12.17
C ASP A 169 -7.12 -13.10 13.63
N SER A 170 -6.74 -14.25 14.19
CA SER A 170 -7.15 -14.69 15.52
C SER A 170 -6.50 -13.94 16.70
N LYS A 171 -5.45 -13.13 16.45
CA LYS A 171 -4.71 -12.39 17.51
C LYS A 171 -4.87 -10.87 17.48
N ASP A 172 -5.45 -10.32 16.41
CA ASP A 172 -5.49 -8.88 16.14
C ASP A 172 -6.84 -8.23 16.54
N LEU A 173 -7.29 -8.45 17.78
CA LEU A 173 -8.49 -7.80 18.35
C LEU A 173 -8.29 -6.29 18.58
N ASP A 174 -7.04 -5.87 18.82
CA ASP A 174 -6.65 -4.46 18.97
C ASP A 174 -5.47 -4.15 18.05
N ARG A 175 -5.79 -3.68 16.84
CA ARG A 175 -4.80 -3.36 15.80
C ARG A 175 -4.10 -2.03 16.02
N ILE A 176 -4.60 -1.13 16.87
CA ILE A 176 -3.97 0.18 17.08
C ILE A 176 -2.82 0.09 18.08
N THR A 177 -2.95 -0.73 19.12
CA THR A 177 -1.98 -0.84 20.22
C THR A 177 -0.53 -1.03 19.76
N PRO A 178 -0.20 -1.90 18.78
CA PRO A 178 1.17 -2.06 18.31
C PRO A 178 1.79 -0.78 17.72
N HIS A 179 0.97 0.16 17.24
CA HIS A 179 1.40 1.42 16.65
C HIS A 179 1.52 2.56 17.67
N LEU A 180 0.91 2.42 18.85
CA LEU A 180 1.00 3.42 19.91
C LEU A 180 2.43 3.55 20.47
N GLY A 181 2.73 4.74 20.99
CA GLY A 181 4.00 5.11 21.60
C GLY A 181 4.82 6.08 20.76
N THR A 182 6.08 6.26 21.17
CA THR A 182 7.04 7.13 20.51
C THR A 182 7.94 6.33 19.58
N TRP A 183 7.98 6.73 18.32
CA TRP A 183 8.79 6.15 17.26
C TRP A 183 9.83 7.17 16.83
N LYS A 184 11.11 6.76 16.81
CA LYS A 184 12.21 7.59 16.33
C LYS A 184 12.93 6.91 15.20
N GLY A 185 13.38 7.68 14.23
CA GLY A 185 14.02 7.10 13.05
C GLY A 185 14.56 8.13 12.08
N ARG A 186 14.70 7.66 10.83
CA ARG A 186 15.21 8.45 9.72
C ARG A 186 14.22 8.38 8.57
N SER A 187 14.15 9.46 7.81
CA SER A 187 13.40 9.52 6.56
C SER A 187 14.26 9.99 5.40
N VAL A 188 13.93 9.49 4.21
CA VAL A 188 14.54 9.90 2.94
C VAL A 188 13.42 10.23 1.98
N THR A 189 13.40 11.45 1.46
CA THR A 189 12.44 11.90 0.45
C THR A 189 13.10 11.93 -0.92
N LYS A 190 12.50 11.24 -1.88
CA LYS A 190 12.93 11.22 -3.28
C LYS A 190 11.86 11.79 -4.19
N ARG A 191 12.28 12.57 -5.19
CA ARG A 191 11.41 13.04 -6.27
C ARG A 191 10.89 11.83 -7.05
N SER A 192 9.61 11.86 -7.42
CA SER A 192 9.04 10.88 -8.34
C SER A 192 9.68 10.98 -9.74
N GLY A 193 9.76 9.85 -10.44
CA GLY A 193 10.41 9.72 -11.74
C GLY A 193 11.71 8.91 -11.63
N VAL A 194 12.18 8.41 -12.78
CA VAL A 194 13.23 7.38 -12.80
C VAL A 194 14.57 7.85 -12.24
N TYR A 195 14.87 9.15 -12.35
CA TYR A 195 16.08 9.73 -11.78
C TYR A 195 16.11 9.69 -10.25
N GLY A 196 14.96 9.79 -9.58
CA GLY A 196 14.85 9.55 -8.13
C GLY A 196 15.74 10.45 -7.25
N ALA A 197 15.90 11.73 -7.62
CA ALA A 197 16.70 12.69 -6.88
C ALA A 197 16.32 12.73 -5.40
N THR A 198 17.28 12.59 -4.50
CA THR A 198 17.05 12.84 -3.07
C THR A 198 16.78 14.33 -2.87
N ILE A 199 15.62 14.65 -2.31
CA ILE A 199 15.17 16.02 -2.03
C ILE A 199 15.56 16.40 -0.60
N ALA A 200 15.34 15.49 0.35
CA ALA A 200 15.59 15.73 1.76
C ALA A 200 15.86 14.42 2.51
N GLU A 201 16.66 14.52 3.56
CA GLU A 201 16.82 13.49 4.59
C GLU A 201 16.57 14.17 5.94
N ALA A 202 15.95 13.45 6.88
CA ALA A 202 15.58 14.04 8.17
C ALA A 202 15.53 12.99 9.28
N ASP A 203 15.89 13.42 10.49
CA ASP A 203 15.55 12.73 11.73
C ASP A 203 14.06 12.87 12.00
N THR A 204 13.40 11.77 12.38
CA THR A 204 11.96 11.74 12.61
C THR A 204 11.63 11.32 14.04
N VAL A 205 10.60 11.95 14.60
CA VAL A 205 9.96 11.54 15.85
C VAL A 205 8.45 11.54 15.61
N ALA A 206 7.84 10.35 15.59
CA ALA A 206 6.40 10.16 15.46
C ALA A 206 5.83 9.60 16.77
N ILE A 207 4.95 10.35 17.41
CA ILE A 207 4.24 9.98 18.63
C ILE A 207 2.80 9.69 18.25
N LEU A 208 2.27 8.55 18.70
CA LEU A 208 0.87 8.18 18.52
C LEU A 208 0.33 7.67 19.85
N GLU A 209 -0.64 8.37 20.43
CA GLU A 209 -1.11 8.10 21.79
C GLU A 209 -2.63 8.23 21.88
N MET A 210 -3.24 7.51 22.82
CA MET A 210 -4.61 7.73 23.24
C MET A 210 -4.59 8.63 24.48
N ASN A 211 -5.25 9.78 24.41
CA ASN A 211 -5.35 10.66 25.57
C ASN A 211 -6.37 10.14 26.60
N GLU A 212 -6.43 10.80 27.75
CA GLU A 212 -7.33 10.43 28.86
C GLU A 212 -8.82 10.43 28.49
N ASN A 213 -9.20 11.18 27.45
CA ASN A 213 -10.57 11.26 26.94
C ASN A 213 -10.88 10.17 25.90
N GLY A 214 -9.94 9.25 25.63
CA GLY A 214 -10.09 8.22 24.60
C GLY A 214 -9.99 8.77 23.17
N GLN A 215 -9.37 9.94 22.97
CA GLN A 215 -9.10 10.52 21.66
C GLN A 215 -7.66 10.19 21.23
N LEU A 216 -7.48 9.86 19.96
CA LEU A 216 -6.17 9.60 19.38
C LEU A 216 -5.45 10.91 19.08
N VAL A 217 -4.20 11.01 19.46
CA VAL A 217 -3.32 12.15 19.22
C VAL A 217 -2.08 11.68 18.47
N GLN A 218 -1.72 12.37 17.39
CA GLN A 218 -0.54 12.09 16.59
C GLN A 218 0.32 13.34 16.47
N ASP A 219 1.60 13.22 16.82
CA ASP A 219 2.61 14.26 16.61
C ASP A 219 3.74 13.70 15.75
N ILE A 220 4.01 14.33 14.61
CA ILE A 220 5.16 13.99 13.75
C ILE A 220 6.09 15.19 13.71
N ARG A 221 7.34 14.98 14.09
CA ARG A 221 8.42 15.97 13.98
C ARG A 221 9.48 15.46 13.02
N CYS A 222 9.89 16.32 12.09
CA CYS A 222 10.98 16.05 11.15
C CYS A 222 12.00 17.18 11.23
N THR A 223 13.26 16.85 11.52
CA THR A 223 14.37 17.79 11.53
C THR A 223 15.28 17.48 10.34
N SER A 224 15.31 18.38 9.36
CA SER A 224 16.01 18.14 8.08
C SER A 224 17.52 18.25 8.23
N ASP A 225 18.25 17.32 7.63
CA ASP A 225 19.71 17.35 7.60
C ASP A 225 20.24 18.62 6.95
N GLY A 226 21.32 19.17 7.52
CA GLY A 226 22.00 20.35 6.97
C GLY A 226 21.20 21.65 7.06
N SER A 227 20.05 21.65 7.73
CA SER A 227 19.25 22.85 8.00
C SER A 227 18.76 22.84 9.44
N ASP A 228 18.62 24.01 10.07
CA ASP A 228 18.01 24.11 11.40
C ASP A 228 16.47 24.07 11.34
N VAL A 229 15.89 23.59 10.23
CA VAL A 229 14.45 23.54 10.02
C VAL A 229 13.88 22.28 10.64
N THR A 230 13.04 22.46 11.65
CA THR A 230 12.20 21.40 12.22
C THR A 230 10.73 21.69 11.91
N THR A 231 10.06 20.76 11.25
CA THR A 231 8.62 20.82 11.02
C THR A 231 7.91 19.90 11.98
N SER A 232 6.81 20.37 12.58
CA SER A 232 5.95 19.56 13.44
C SER A 232 4.52 19.58 12.93
N VAL A 233 3.90 18.41 12.84
CA VAL A 233 2.49 18.24 12.51
C VAL A 233 1.81 17.59 13.69
N HIS A 234 0.73 18.22 14.17
CA HIS A 234 -0.10 17.73 15.27
C HIS A 234 -1.50 17.46 14.76
N TRP A 235 -1.98 16.24 14.93
CA TRP A 235 -3.33 15.82 14.59
C TRP A 235 -4.04 15.16 15.76
N THR A 236 -5.35 15.34 15.81
CA THR A 236 -6.23 14.66 16.74
C THR A 236 -7.34 13.98 15.96
N GLY A 237 -7.79 12.83 16.47
CA GLY A 237 -8.77 12.00 15.78
C GLY A 237 -9.47 11.04 16.72
N SER A 238 -10.42 10.30 16.19
CA SER A 238 -11.12 9.23 16.89
C SER A 238 -10.84 7.90 16.20
N ILE A 239 -10.99 6.82 16.96
CA ILE A 239 -10.94 5.46 16.44
C ILE A 239 -12.35 4.86 16.51
N SER A 240 -12.77 4.22 15.43
CA SER A 240 -13.99 3.43 15.37
C SER A 240 -13.65 2.09 14.71
N ASN A 241 -13.70 1.01 15.48
CA ASN A 241 -13.18 -0.29 15.07
C ASN A 241 -11.73 -0.20 14.58
N ASN A 242 -11.47 -0.52 13.32
CA ASN A 242 -10.13 -0.44 12.72
C ASN A 242 -9.90 0.84 11.91
N LEU A 243 -10.82 1.81 11.95
CA LEU A 243 -10.70 3.06 11.21
C LEU A 243 -10.40 4.20 12.17
N VAL A 244 -9.25 4.85 11.97
CA VAL A 244 -8.89 6.11 12.61
C VAL A 244 -9.29 7.25 11.69
N THR A 245 -10.03 8.23 12.21
CA THR A 245 -10.40 9.45 11.47
C THR A 245 -9.85 10.67 12.18
N PHE A 246 -8.98 11.42 11.52
CA PHE A 246 -8.44 12.68 12.02
C PHE A 246 -9.34 13.86 11.65
N ASN A 247 -9.41 14.85 12.54
CA ASN A 247 -10.22 16.07 12.35
C ASN A 247 -9.83 16.87 11.08
N GLY A 248 -8.62 16.65 10.54
CA GLY A 248 -8.13 17.24 9.30
C GLY A 248 -8.59 16.56 8.01
N GLY A 249 -9.39 15.49 8.09
CA GLY A 249 -9.85 14.74 6.91
C GLY A 249 -8.83 13.72 6.39
N PHE A 250 -7.87 13.31 7.24
CA PHE A 250 -7.01 12.15 7.00
C PHE A 250 -7.54 10.94 7.77
N GLN A 251 -7.31 9.73 7.28
CA GLN A 251 -7.75 8.51 7.93
C GLN A 251 -6.69 7.41 7.83
N PHE A 252 -6.65 6.53 8.83
CA PHE A 252 -5.91 5.26 8.77
C PHE A 252 -6.87 4.09 8.85
N THR A 253 -6.74 3.15 7.93
CA THR A 253 -7.34 1.83 8.08
C THR A 253 -6.30 0.86 8.63
N LEU A 254 -6.56 0.34 9.83
CA LEU A 254 -5.71 -0.61 10.53
C LEU A 254 -5.96 -2.01 9.97
N LEU A 255 -4.90 -2.65 9.48
CA LEU A 255 -4.94 -3.95 8.83
C LEU A 255 -4.25 -5.01 9.69
N PRO A 256 -4.55 -6.31 9.48
CA PRO A 256 -3.83 -7.39 10.12
C PRO A 256 -2.31 -7.32 9.89
N GLY A 257 -1.53 -7.96 10.75
CA GLY A 257 -0.07 -8.08 10.55
C GLY A 257 0.73 -6.82 10.83
N GLY A 258 0.22 -5.96 11.72
CA GLY A 258 0.89 -4.72 12.09
C GLY A 258 0.98 -3.71 10.94
N MET A 259 0.01 -3.73 10.03
CA MET A 259 -0.05 -2.78 8.92
C MET A 259 -1.11 -1.73 9.17
N TYR A 260 -0.88 -0.54 8.62
CA TYR A 260 -1.97 0.40 8.38
C TYR A 260 -1.77 1.08 7.02
N MET A 261 -2.88 1.52 6.45
CA MET A 261 -2.91 2.27 5.21
C MET A 261 -3.61 3.60 5.44
N GLY A 262 -2.94 4.70 5.09
CA GLY A 262 -3.40 6.06 5.35
C GLY A 262 -3.74 6.81 4.07
N CYS A 263 -4.85 7.54 4.06
CA CYS A 263 -5.23 8.41 2.95
C CYS A 263 -6.14 9.56 3.41
N PRO A 264 -6.38 10.58 2.58
CA PRO A 264 -7.46 11.53 2.81
C PRO A 264 -8.81 10.80 2.76
N SER A 265 -9.79 11.26 3.52
CA SER A 265 -11.16 10.75 3.45
C SER A 265 -11.83 11.09 2.11
N ASP A 266 -11.41 12.21 1.49
CA ASP A 266 -11.88 12.67 0.18
C ASP A 266 -10.72 13.38 -0.56
N VAL A 267 -10.19 12.71 -1.59
CA VAL A 267 -9.14 13.26 -2.45
C VAL A 267 -9.67 14.40 -3.32
N ALA A 268 -10.91 14.31 -3.81
CA ALA A 268 -11.49 15.37 -4.64
C ALA A 268 -11.63 16.68 -3.85
N LYS A 269 -11.94 16.61 -2.56
CA LYS A 269 -11.92 17.77 -1.67
C LYS A 269 -10.52 18.41 -1.58
N SER A 270 -9.47 17.60 -1.46
CA SER A 270 -8.09 18.09 -1.43
C SER A 270 -7.74 18.85 -2.72
N VAL A 271 -8.11 18.29 -3.88
CA VAL A 271 -7.93 18.92 -5.20
C VAL A 271 -8.75 20.21 -5.33
N GLN A 272 -10.04 20.20 -4.95
CA GLN A 272 -10.91 21.38 -5.00
C GLN A 272 -10.40 22.53 -4.13
N GLU A 273 -9.81 22.20 -2.97
CA GLU A 273 -9.21 23.17 -2.06
C GLU A 273 -7.76 23.55 -2.43
N SER A 274 -7.24 23.07 -3.57
CA SER A 274 -5.87 23.29 -4.03
C SER A 274 -4.83 22.92 -2.97
N LYS A 275 -5.04 21.78 -2.31
CA LYS A 275 -4.15 21.23 -1.28
C LYS A 275 -3.46 19.97 -1.77
N SER A 276 -2.16 19.90 -1.51
CA SER A 276 -1.42 18.65 -1.61
C SER A 276 -1.97 17.62 -0.62
N PHE A 277 -1.83 16.35 -0.96
CA PHE A 277 -2.23 15.23 -0.10
C PHE A 277 -1.22 14.10 -0.20
N HIS A 278 -1.38 13.06 0.62
CA HIS A 278 -0.50 11.89 0.57
C HIS A 278 -1.26 10.60 0.84
N LEU A 279 -0.67 9.49 0.40
CA LEU A 279 -1.07 8.14 0.79
C LEU A 279 0.07 7.52 1.59
N GLU A 280 -0.26 6.62 2.50
CA GLU A 280 0.72 6.03 3.41
C GLU A 280 0.52 4.53 3.53
N LEU A 281 1.62 3.78 3.50
CA LEU A 281 1.69 2.39 3.93
C LEU A 281 2.64 2.32 5.13
N CYS A 282 2.20 1.71 6.21
CA CYS A 282 3.07 1.31 7.30
C CYS A 282 3.07 -0.21 7.45
N TRP A 283 4.22 -0.77 7.76
CA TRP A 283 4.37 -2.17 8.14
C TRP A 283 5.30 -2.30 9.36
N LEU A 284 4.74 -2.77 10.46
CA LEU A 284 5.44 -3.16 11.67
C LEU A 284 5.97 -4.59 11.48
N GLU A 285 7.22 -4.73 11.04
CA GLU A 285 7.82 -6.05 10.78
C GLU A 285 8.07 -6.85 12.06
N SER A 286 8.53 -6.16 13.11
CA SER A 286 8.80 -6.78 14.41
C SER A 286 8.42 -5.82 15.53
N PRO A 287 8.14 -6.32 16.74
CA PRO A 287 7.79 -5.47 17.87
C PRO A 287 8.84 -4.38 18.10
N GLY A 288 8.42 -3.12 17.90
CA GLY A 288 9.30 -1.96 18.08
C GLY A 288 10.13 -1.57 16.86
N LYS A 289 9.91 -2.16 15.67
CA LYS A 289 10.57 -1.73 14.42
C LYS A 289 9.59 -1.71 13.26
N ARG A 290 9.44 -0.56 12.60
CA ARG A 290 8.52 -0.39 11.48
C ARG A 290 9.15 0.34 10.31
N GLN A 291 8.61 0.06 9.13
CA GLN A 291 8.85 0.84 7.92
C GLN A 291 7.58 1.60 7.53
N ARG A 292 7.73 2.81 6.99
CA ARG A 292 6.62 3.54 6.35
C ARG A 292 7.02 4.01 4.97
N LEU A 293 6.07 4.03 4.05
CA LEU A 293 6.23 4.62 2.73
C LEU A 293 5.09 5.58 2.48
N VAL A 294 5.42 6.86 2.36
CA VAL A 294 4.49 7.95 2.09
C VAL A 294 4.63 8.37 0.63
N ARG A 295 3.52 8.45 -0.09
CA ARG A 295 3.43 8.89 -1.48
C ARG A 295 2.73 10.24 -1.52
N THR A 296 3.45 11.28 -1.93
CA THR A 296 2.95 12.67 -1.91
C THR A 296 2.44 13.09 -3.29
N TYR A 297 1.28 13.74 -3.30
CA TYR A 297 0.61 14.26 -4.47
C TYR A 297 0.49 15.78 -4.41
N ASP A 298 0.63 16.44 -5.55
CA ASP A 298 0.33 17.85 -5.67
C ASP A 298 -1.18 18.13 -5.72
N VAL A 299 -1.52 19.40 -5.98
CA VAL A 299 -2.91 19.90 -6.01
C VAL A 299 -3.72 19.36 -7.20
N GLU A 300 -3.07 18.77 -8.20
CA GLU A 300 -3.71 18.18 -9.38
C GLU A 300 -3.80 16.63 -9.27
N GLY A 301 -3.29 16.05 -8.18
CA GLY A 301 -3.26 14.61 -8.00
C GLY A 301 -2.12 13.92 -8.76
N LEU A 302 -1.06 14.65 -9.13
CA LEU A 302 0.17 14.07 -9.66
C LEU A 302 1.13 13.73 -8.53
N ALA A 303 1.71 12.54 -8.56
CA ALA A 303 2.67 12.12 -7.55
C ALA A 303 4.01 12.86 -7.74
N VAL A 304 4.39 13.69 -6.78
CA VAL A 304 5.59 14.54 -6.87
C VAL A 304 6.80 13.96 -6.14
N SER A 305 6.58 13.18 -5.08
CA SER A 305 7.63 12.55 -4.30
C SER A 305 7.17 11.29 -3.58
N SER A 306 8.13 10.57 -3.03
CA SER A 306 7.90 9.53 -2.04
C SER A 306 8.86 9.72 -0.89
N THR A 307 8.44 9.35 0.31
CA THR A 307 9.26 9.42 1.53
C THR A 307 9.24 8.08 2.22
N TYR A 308 10.42 7.48 2.34
CA TYR A 308 10.61 6.25 3.09
C TYR A 308 11.00 6.59 4.53
N TYR A 309 10.48 5.84 5.49
CA TYR A 309 10.80 5.93 6.91
C TYR A 309 11.25 4.57 7.42
N LEU A 310 12.30 4.58 8.26
CA LEU A 310 12.68 3.46 9.10
C LEU A 310 12.71 3.93 10.56
N GLU A 311 11.86 3.35 11.39
CA GLU A 311 11.62 3.83 12.74
C GLU A 311 11.69 2.70 13.77
N THR A 312 12.20 3.02 14.96
CA THR A 312 12.24 2.16 16.13
C THR A 312 11.46 2.76 17.28
N ARG A 313 10.68 1.94 17.99
CA ARG A 313 9.94 2.35 19.18
C ARG A 313 10.92 2.59 20.33
N GLN A 314 10.68 3.66 21.09
CA GLN A 314 11.43 4.02 22.28
C GLN A 314 10.86 3.36 23.53
#